data_AF-A0A818JTA4-F1
#
_entry.id   AF-A0A818JTA4-F1
#
_cell.length_a   1.000
_cell.length_b   1.000
_cell.length_c   1.000
_cell.angle_alpha   90.00
_cell.angle_beta   90.00
_cell.angle_gamma   90.00
#
_symmetry.space_group_name_H-M   'P 1'
#
loop_
_entity.id
_entity.type
_entity.pdbx_description
1 polymer ?
#
loop_
_entity_poly.entity_id
_entity_poly.type
_entity_poly.pdbx_seq_one_letter_code
_entity_poly.pdbx_strand_id
1 'polypeptide(L)'
;MVISFEERIPDKQEKCKYLQNKFKDAGFERIIFTVHPYGLPNEIPGKCSNSNYGLRMVVSQMNVADDDMKNILVTTCDADSKCPPDYIAALTWKYLQENQPILKHVK
;
A
#
# COMPACT_ATOMS: atom_id res chain seq x y z
N MET A 1 2.03 1.57 -6.70
CA MET A 1 1.46 0.34 -6.11
C MET A 1 2.44 -0.21 -5.08
N VAL A 2 1.93 -0.66 -3.93
CA VAL A 2 2.75 -1.29 -2.87
C VAL A 2 2.31 -2.72 -2.70
N ILE A 3 3.26 -3.66 -2.69
CA ILE A 3 3.01 -5.08 -2.46
C ILE A 3 3.86 -5.52 -1.27
N SER A 4 3.21 -5.93 -0.20
CA SER A 4 3.88 -6.29 1.06
C SER A 4 3.83 -7.79 1.29
N PHE A 5 4.98 -8.40 1.54
CA PHE A 5 5.12 -9.81 1.90
C PHE A 5 5.55 -9.96 3.36
N GLU A 6 5.18 -11.07 3.99
CA GLU A 6 5.78 -11.52 5.24
C GLU A 6 7.10 -12.25 4.95
N GLU A 7 8.12 -12.08 5.80
CA GLU A 7 9.43 -12.74 5.63
C GLU A 7 9.32 -14.26 5.50
N ARG A 8 8.36 -14.85 6.22
CA ARG A 8 8.08 -16.29 6.26
C ARG A 8 7.46 -16.85 4.99
N ILE A 9 7.09 -16.01 4.02
CA ILE A 9 6.55 -16.49 2.75
C ILE A 9 7.67 -17.15 1.95
N PRO A 10 7.50 -18.42 1.53
CA PRO A 10 8.45 -19.09 0.66
C PRO A 10 8.46 -18.45 -0.73
N ASP A 11 9.63 -18.51 -1.37
CA ASP A 11 9.89 -18.06 -2.75
C ASP A 11 9.51 -16.60 -3.01
N LYS A 12 9.52 -15.76 -1.96
CA LYS A 12 9.14 -14.35 -2.05
C LYS A 12 9.93 -13.58 -3.11
N GLN A 13 11.24 -13.85 -3.26
CA GLN A 13 12.07 -13.19 -4.26
C GLN A 13 11.63 -13.53 -5.69
N GLU A 14 11.27 -14.79 -5.95
CA GLU A 14 10.77 -15.21 -7.26
C GLU A 14 9.40 -14.61 -7.54
N LYS A 15 8.51 -14.60 -6.52
CA LYS A 15 7.19 -13.95 -6.61
C LYS A 15 7.31 -12.46 -6.88
N CYS A 16 8.22 -11.75 -6.20
CA CYS A 16 8.48 -10.33 -6.46
C CYS A 16 8.93 -10.11 -7.91
N LYS A 17 9.92 -10.88 -8.39
CA LYS A 17 10.39 -10.77 -9.78
C LYS A 17 9.28 -11.05 -10.79
N TYR A 18 8.49 -12.09 -10.56
CA TYR A 18 7.34 -12.43 -11.40
C TYR A 18 6.33 -11.29 -11.46
N LEU A 19 5.91 -10.76 -10.31
CA LEU A 19 4.93 -9.68 -10.23
C LEU A 19 5.48 -8.38 -10.85
N GLN A 20 6.74 -8.07 -10.60
CA GLN A 20 7.41 -6.92 -11.19
C GLN A 20 7.38 -7.00 -12.72
N ASN A 21 7.74 -8.16 -13.29
CA ASN A 21 7.70 -8.37 -14.74
C ASN A 21 6.28 -8.37 -15.31
N LYS A 22 5.32 -8.96 -14.58
CA LYS A 22 3.92 -9.04 -15.01
C LYS A 22 3.25 -7.66 -15.07
N PHE A 23 3.58 -6.76 -14.14
CA PHE A 23 2.93 -5.46 -13.99
C PHE A 23 3.80 -4.28 -14.42
N LYS A 24 4.98 -4.51 -14.98
CA LYS A 24 5.90 -3.44 -15.43
C LYS A 24 5.22 -2.43 -16.39
N ASP A 25 4.31 -2.91 -17.24
CA ASP A 25 3.62 -2.11 -18.26
C ASP A 25 2.17 -1.76 -17.84
N ALA A 26 1.80 -1.98 -16.56
CA ALA A 26 0.44 -1.77 -16.08
C ALA A 26 0.08 -0.29 -15.82
N GLY A 27 0.98 0.66 -16.14
CA GLY A 27 0.74 2.10 -15.99
C GLY A 27 0.95 2.65 -14.57
N PHE A 28 1.54 1.87 -13.66
CA PHE A 28 1.97 2.39 -12.36
C PHE A 28 3.31 3.13 -12.50
N GLU A 29 3.40 4.34 -11.93
CA GLU A 29 4.69 5.06 -11.86
C GLU A 29 5.76 4.23 -11.14
N ARG A 30 5.37 3.61 -10.02
CA ARG A 30 6.25 2.74 -9.21
C ARG A 30 5.49 1.54 -8.67
N ILE A 31 6.17 0.40 -8.65
CA ILE A 31 5.76 -0.81 -7.92
C ILE A 31 6.81 -1.05 -6.85
N ILE A 32 6.42 -0.90 -5.59
CA ILE A 32 7.31 -1.03 -4.44
C ILE A 32 6.99 -2.34 -3.73
N PHE A 33 8.00 -3.18 -3.55
CA PHE A 33 7.91 -4.41 -2.79
C PHE A 33 8.49 -4.21 -1.40
N THR A 34 7.75 -4.64 -0.37
CA THR A 34 8.22 -4.61 1.02
C THR A 34 8.14 -5.99 1.63
N VAL A 35 9.00 -6.26 2.60
CA VAL A 35 9.02 -7.52 3.36
C VAL A 35 8.98 -7.18 4.84
N HIS A 36 7.87 -7.52 5.50
CA HIS A 36 7.73 -7.42 6.95
C HIS A 36 8.60 -8.49 7.64
N PRO A 37 9.61 -8.09 8.45
CA PRO A 37 10.48 -9.02 9.16
C PRO A 37 9.73 -9.84 10.20
N TYR A 38 10.13 -11.09 10.39
CA TYR A 38 9.56 -11.92 11.43
C TYR A 38 10.15 -11.60 12.80
N GLY A 39 9.29 -11.53 13.82
CA GLY A 39 9.71 -11.39 15.22
C GLY A 39 10.08 -9.97 15.63
N LEU A 40 9.57 -8.94 14.94
CA LEU A 40 9.70 -7.57 15.39
C LEU A 40 9.08 -7.37 16.79
N PRO A 41 9.75 -6.65 17.70
CA PRO A 41 9.20 -6.38 19.02
C PRO A 41 7.94 -5.54 18.89
N ASN A 42 6.87 -5.95 19.60
CA ASN A 42 5.56 -5.29 19.61
C ASN A 42 4.76 -5.37 18.29
N GLU A 43 5.16 -6.19 17.31
CA GLU A 43 4.36 -6.45 16.11
C GLU A 43 3.96 -7.93 16.05
N ILE A 44 2.66 -8.18 15.86
CA ILE A 44 2.13 -9.53 15.65
C ILE A 44 2.12 -9.78 14.14
N PRO A 45 2.75 -10.85 13.62
CA PRO A 45 2.71 -11.17 12.20
C PRO A 45 1.26 -11.30 11.72
N GLY A 46 0.98 -10.76 10.54
CA GLY A 46 -0.37 -10.73 9.97
C GLY A 46 -0.62 -9.54 9.05
N LYS A 47 -1.78 -9.56 8.40
CA LYS A 47 -2.18 -8.58 7.38
C LYS A 47 -1.98 -7.13 7.85
N CYS A 48 -2.45 -6.80 9.06
CA CYS A 48 -2.37 -5.43 9.58
C CYS A 48 -0.93 -4.96 9.77
N SER A 49 -0.07 -5.76 10.41
CA SER A 49 1.34 -5.41 10.64
C SER A 49 2.13 -5.35 9.34
N ASN A 50 1.87 -6.29 8.42
CA ASN A 50 2.46 -6.28 7.08
C ASN A 50 2.09 -5.03 6.28
N SER A 51 0.82 -4.61 6.29
CA SER A 51 0.38 -3.37 5.64
C SER A 51 0.97 -2.13 6.30
N ASN A 52 0.99 -2.06 7.64
CA ASN A 52 1.56 -0.94 8.38
C ASN A 52 3.06 -0.79 8.11
N TYR A 53 3.81 -1.88 8.19
CA TYR A 53 5.23 -1.92 7.86
C TYR A 53 5.47 -1.45 6.42
N GLY A 54 4.70 -1.98 5.46
CA GLY A 54 4.80 -1.58 4.06
C GLY A 54 4.58 -0.09 3.83
N LEU A 55 3.57 0.50 4.48
CA LEU A 55 3.30 1.94 4.41
C LEU A 55 4.44 2.78 4.99
N ARG A 56 4.97 2.41 6.16
CA ARG A 56 6.12 3.09 6.77
C ARG A 56 7.35 3.06 5.87
N MET A 57 7.63 1.92 5.25
CA MET A 57 8.74 1.77 4.30
C MET A 57 8.55 2.66 3.08
N VAL A 58 7.33 2.72 2.53
CA VAL A 58 7.01 3.50 1.33
C VAL A 58 7.09 5.00 1.60
N VAL A 59 6.55 5.46 2.73
CA VAL A 59 6.69 6.85 3.20
C VAL A 59 8.16 7.25 3.31
N SER A 60 8.97 6.39 3.94
CA SER A 60 10.40 6.62 4.10
C SER A 60 11.15 6.62 2.75
N GLN A 61 10.89 5.62 1.89
CA GLN A 61 11.56 5.50 0.58
C GLN A 61 11.21 6.62 -0.39
N MET A 62 9.98 7.12 -0.34
CA MET A 62 9.54 8.23 -1.19
C MET A 62 9.87 9.61 -0.59
N ASN A 63 10.47 9.65 0.60
CA ASN A 63 10.80 10.88 1.33
C ASN A 63 9.61 11.84 1.41
N VAL A 64 8.44 11.29 1.72
CA VAL A 64 7.19 12.05 1.80
C VAL A 64 7.29 13.02 2.97
N ALA A 65 7.16 14.32 2.71
CA ALA A 65 7.13 15.32 3.76
C ALA A 65 5.79 15.27 4.52
N ASP A 66 5.79 15.67 5.79
CA ASP A 66 4.56 15.70 6.60
C ASP A 66 3.47 16.59 5.95
N ASP A 67 3.88 17.70 5.32
CA ASP A 67 2.97 18.60 4.61
C ASP A 67 2.33 17.98 3.35
N ASP A 68 2.97 16.97 2.76
CA ASP A 68 2.46 16.27 1.57
C ASP A 68 1.44 15.19 1.93
N MET A 69 1.47 14.68 3.17
CA MET A 69 0.57 13.61 3.63
C MET A 69 -0.91 13.96 3.44
N LYS A 70 -1.28 15.24 3.57
CA LYS A 70 -2.66 15.72 3.37
C LYS A 70 -3.17 15.58 1.94
N ASN A 71 -2.26 15.41 0.98
CA ASN A 71 -2.54 15.28 -0.45
C ASN A 71 -2.41 13.84 -0.95
N ILE A 72 -2.18 12.87 -0.05
CA ILE A 72 -1.99 11.46 -0.40
C ILE A 72 -3.24 10.67 -0.03
N LEU A 73 -3.80 9.97 -1.02
CA LEU A 73 -4.89 9.04 -0.82
C LEU A 73 -4.37 7.60 -0.85
N VAL A 74 -4.61 6.85 0.23
CA VAL A 74 -4.23 5.44 0.34
C VAL A 74 -5.47 4.58 0.30
N THR A 75 -5.46 3.58 -0.58
CA THR A 75 -6.45 2.51 -0.61
C THR A 75 -5.75 1.17 -0.38
N THR A 76 -6.33 0.33 0.47
CA THR A 76 -5.82 -1.01 0.76
C THR A 76 -6.76 -2.05 0.15
N CYS A 77 -6.19 -2.98 -0.62
CA CYS A 77 -6.95 -4.03 -1.28
C CYS A 77 -6.35 -5.40 -0.96
N ASP A 78 -7.21 -6.42 -0.89
CA ASP A 78 -6.74 -7.80 -0.88
C ASP A 78 -6.25 -8.24 -2.27
N ALA A 79 -5.43 -9.29 -2.32
CA ALA A 79 -4.83 -9.77 -3.56
C ALA A 79 -5.88 -10.29 -4.59
N ASP A 80 -7.06 -10.66 -4.11
CA ASP A 80 -8.21 -11.12 -4.91
C ASP A 80 -9.24 -10.00 -5.18
N SER A 81 -8.98 -8.78 -4.68
CA SER A 81 -9.87 -7.63 -4.89
C SER A 81 -9.84 -7.19 -6.36
N LYS A 82 -11.02 -7.15 -6.98
CA LYS A 82 -11.20 -6.62 -8.34
C LYS A 82 -11.65 -5.16 -8.27
N CYS A 83 -10.73 -4.25 -8.56
CA CYS A 83 -11.06 -2.83 -8.69
C CYS A 83 -11.69 -2.57 -10.07
N PRO A 84 -12.86 -1.91 -10.14
CA PRO A 84 -13.38 -1.39 -11.40
C PRO A 84 -12.37 -0.45 -12.09
N PRO A 85 -12.36 -0.33 -13.43
CA PRO A 85 -11.43 0.54 -14.15
C PRO A 85 -11.43 1.99 -13.64
N ASP A 86 -12.61 2.52 -13.30
CA ASP A 86 -12.78 3.91 -12.87
C ASP A 86 -12.64 4.09 -11.36
N TYR A 87 -12.24 3.07 -10.61
CA TYR A 87 -12.22 3.08 -9.14
C TYR A 87 -11.39 4.25 -8.58
N ILE A 88 -10.16 4.43 -9.08
CA ILE A 88 -9.26 5.49 -8.61
C ILE A 88 -9.83 6.88 -8.94
N ALA A 89 -10.39 7.05 -10.14
CA ALA A 89 -11.01 8.31 -10.56
C ALA A 89 -12.24 8.64 -9.71
N ALA A 90 -13.13 7.67 -9.48
CA ALA A 90 -14.33 7.84 -8.67
C ALA A 90 -13.98 8.15 -7.20
N LEU A 91 -13.01 7.43 -6.63
CA LEU A 91 -12.53 7.66 -5.26
C LEU A 91 -11.92 9.07 -5.12
N THR A 92 -11.10 9.49 -6.08
CA THR A 92 -10.49 10.83 -6.10
C THR A 92 -11.53 11.92 -6.22
N TRP A 93 -12.49 11.79 -7.16
CA TRP A 93 -13.59 12.72 -7.32
C TRP A 93 -14.40 12.85 -6.02
N LYS A 94 -14.75 11.71 -5.40
CA LYS A 94 -15.51 11.71 -4.15
C LYS A 94 -14.75 12.38 -3.00
N TYR A 95 -13.44 12.15 -2.88
CA TYR A 95 -12.59 12.78 -1.87
C TYR A 95 -12.55 14.30 -2.03
N LEU A 96 -12.41 14.80 -3.27
CA LEU A 96 -12.34 16.24 -3.56
C LEU A 96 -13.67 16.98 -3.36
N GLN A 97 -14.82 16.28 -3.46
CA GLN A 97 -16.14 16.86 -3.24
C GLN A 97 -16.56 16.89 -1.76
N GLU A 98 -15.86 16.17 -0.89
CA GLU A 98 -16.22 16.07 0.51
C GLU A 98 -15.63 17.26 1.29
N ASN A 99 -16.48 18.05 1.96
CA ASN A 99 -16.02 19.22 2.72
C ASN A 99 -15.26 18.85 4.00
N GLN A 100 -15.38 17.60 4.48
CA GLN A 100 -14.62 17.04 5.60
C GLN A 100 -14.29 15.56 5.31
N PRO A 101 -13.28 15.26 4.46
CA PRO A 101 -12.97 13.89 4.06
C PRO A 101 -12.27 13.07 5.17
N ILE A 102 -11.87 13.73 6.26
CA ILE A 102 -11.20 13.09 7.39
C ILE A 102 -12.28 12.41 8.26
N LEU A 103 -12.22 11.08 8.36
CA LEU A 103 -12.90 10.34 9.43
C LEU A 103 -12.40 10.90 10.76
N LYS A 104 -13.20 11.76 11.40
CA LYS A 104 -12.96 12.19 12.80
C LYS A 104 -12.79 10.93 13.62
N HIS A 105 -11.64 10.81 14.29
CA HIS A 105 -11.24 9.69 15.14
C HIS A 105 -12.44 8.86 15.61
N VAL A 106 -12.59 7.65 15.06
CA VAL A 106 -13.43 6.63 15.67
C VAL A 106 -12.75 6.31 16.99
N LYS A 107 -13.36 6.77 18.09
CA LYS A 107 -12.92 6.48 19.46
C LYS A 107 -12.94 4.98 19.73
#